data_AF-A0A9E6JHT5-F1
#
_entry.id   AF-A0A9E6JHT5-F1
#
_cell.length_a   1.000
_cell.length_b   1.000
_cell.length_c   1.000
_cell.angle_alpha   90.00
_cell.angle_beta   90.00
_cell.angle_gamma   90.00
#
_symmetry.space_group_name_H-M   'P 1'
#
loop_
_entity.id
_entity.type
_entity.pdbx_description
1 polymer ?
#
loop_
_entity_poly.entity_id
_entity_poly.type
_entity_poly.pdbx_seq_one_letter_code
_entity_poly.pdbx_strand_id
1 'polypeptide(L)'
;VWTGKDCYVDPTAVLESGVILGDNCWIGPHVRLANSVLGEACRVGENSKVIGSIIWDNVNIGNDANLKEVTIGNDCRIGARVYIGVGAVVSDHCTIGEGATVKAEVKVWPYKIIEDGTTLSSSLIWGERWSKHVFDAYGVSGLGNIEIIPEFAAKLGAAYGASLRKGDFVLSSRDNHKTSRIIDRAIMTGLASVGINVYDLRVVPIPVARYAIRALKVAGGFHVRKSPYDPKLMDIKFFDAEGKEISQAKEKGIENLFFREDFPRVAMEESGEIMFPPRALEYYEEGFKRILDYERVRRANFRIVIDYAWGSAVGIFPQVLGEMRCEVVGLNAYPDGTRLTKTADEFDFSIKRLGEIVGTLKAHLGVMMDAGAQKIYIADDLGRVLDGDHALALMTLLMFKSKPGATVAVPICSSRVIEEMAQWYQGKVVRTKNTYASLLDEASHAKPDFVGEARGGYVFPEFQPAFDAMMATAKLLELLAGTGEPLSKLVDQIPPIHLVHRQVPCGWEKKGTIMRRLIETTRTENVQLLDGVKIWHGRSWVNVIPDSDKPIFHVYAEGNHPEESNQLALRYLQLIQEWQG
;
A
#
# COMPACT_ATOMS: atom_id res chain seq x y z
N VAL A 1 -1.94 49.38 -27.43
CA VAL A 1 -0.96 48.47 -26.81
C VAL A 1 -0.02 49.34 -26.00
N TRP A 2 0.19 49.01 -24.73
CA TRP A 2 1.22 49.65 -23.91
C TRP A 2 2.34 48.64 -23.65
N THR A 3 3.58 49.09 -23.76
CA THR A 3 4.78 48.26 -23.57
C THR A 3 5.73 48.94 -22.61
N GLY A 4 6.14 48.22 -21.57
CA GLY A 4 7.15 48.63 -20.62
C GLY A 4 8.55 48.72 -21.22
N LYS A 5 9.53 49.04 -20.37
CA LYS A 5 10.94 49.14 -20.75
C LYS A 5 11.52 47.77 -21.08
N ASP A 6 12.51 47.76 -21.97
CA ASP A 6 13.32 46.58 -22.28
C ASP A 6 12.52 45.34 -22.72
N CYS A 7 11.33 45.57 -23.30
CA CYS A 7 10.52 44.51 -23.89
C CYS A 7 11.02 44.13 -25.29
N TYR A 8 11.04 42.84 -25.57
CA TYR A 8 11.22 42.30 -26.91
C TYR A 8 9.89 41.79 -27.45
N VAL A 9 9.50 42.25 -28.63
CA VAL A 9 8.34 41.74 -29.35
C VAL A 9 8.77 41.37 -30.76
N ASP A 10 8.60 40.10 -31.12
CA ASP A 10 8.91 39.62 -32.46
C ASP A 10 8.04 40.31 -33.53
N PRO A 11 8.58 40.67 -34.72
CA PRO A 11 7.82 41.34 -35.78
C PRO A 11 6.59 40.58 -36.28
N THR A 12 6.54 39.26 -36.09
CA THR A 12 5.43 38.41 -36.51
C THR A 12 4.34 38.25 -35.44
N ALA A 13 4.55 38.79 -34.23
CA ALA A 13 3.57 38.79 -33.17
C ALA A 13 2.42 39.79 -33.45
N VAL A 14 1.21 39.39 -33.10
CA VAL A 14 -0.02 40.18 -33.29
C VAL A 14 -0.51 40.65 -31.93
N LEU A 15 -0.37 41.95 -31.67
CA LEU A 15 -0.87 42.61 -30.46
C LEU A 15 -2.13 43.42 -30.78
N GLU A 16 -3.29 42.96 -30.32
CA GLU A 16 -4.58 43.60 -30.54
C GLU A 16 -4.88 44.68 -29.48
N SER A 17 -6.08 45.27 -29.54
CA SER A 17 -6.52 46.26 -28.55
C SER A 17 -6.50 45.70 -27.12
N GLY A 18 -6.26 46.57 -26.15
CA GLY A 18 -6.31 46.22 -24.73
C GLY A 18 -5.12 45.40 -24.21
N VAL A 19 -3.99 45.36 -24.93
CA VAL A 19 -2.76 44.70 -24.47
C VAL A 19 -1.85 45.66 -23.68
N ILE A 20 -1.41 45.21 -22.50
CA ILE A 20 -0.45 45.89 -21.61
C ILE A 20 0.68 44.91 -21.28
N LEU A 21 1.93 45.28 -21.55
CA LEU A 21 3.12 44.48 -21.23
C LEU A 21 3.98 45.23 -20.22
N GLY A 22 4.29 44.61 -19.07
CA GLY A 22 5.23 45.12 -18.07
C GLY A 22 6.68 45.11 -18.56
N ASP A 23 7.60 45.64 -17.75
CA ASP A 23 9.02 45.75 -18.10
C ASP A 23 9.65 44.36 -18.34
N ASN A 24 10.65 44.28 -19.23
CA ASN A 24 11.43 43.07 -19.54
C ASN A 24 10.63 41.88 -20.10
N CYS A 25 9.47 42.11 -20.74
CA CYS A 25 8.73 41.04 -21.40
C CYS A 25 9.41 40.55 -22.68
N TRP A 26 9.29 39.26 -22.99
CA TRP A 26 9.73 38.66 -24.25
C TRP A 26 8.56 37.96 -24.95
N ILE A 27 8.20 38.44 -26.13
CA ILE A 27 7.09 37.91 -26.94
C ILE A 27 7.66 37.28 -28.21
N GLY A 28 7.48 35.97 -28.35
CA GLY A 28 8.02 35.19 -29.47
C GLY A 28 7.23 35.31 -30.79
N PRO A 29 7.71 34.63 -31.84
CA PRO A 29 7.10 34.67 -33.17
C PRO A 29 5.66 34.17 -33.20
N HIS A 30 4.83 34.79 -34.05
CA HIS A 30 3.43 34.40 -34.29
C HIS A 30 2.51 34.37 -33.05
N VAL A 31 2.94 34.97 -31.94
CA VAL A 31 2.12 35.10 -30.73
C VAL A 31 0.94 36.03 -30.98
N ARG A 32 -0.24 35.71 -30.46
CA ARG A 32 -1.42 36.58 -30.50
C ARG A 32 -1.85 36.98 -29.09
N LEU A 33 -1.78 38.27 -28.79
CA LEU A 33 -2.27 38.85 -27.52
C LEU A 33 -3.45 39.78 -27.79
N ALA A 34 -4.52 39.66 -27.00
CA ALA A 34 -5.70 40.53 -27.11
C ALA A 34 -6.36 40.74 -25.75
N ASN A 35 -6.70 41.98 -25.37
CA ASN A 35 -7.34 42.31 -24.09
C ASN A 35 -6.65 41.67 -22.87
N SER A 36 -5.32 41.60 -22.86
CA SER A 36 -4.53 40.88 -21.86
C SER A 36 -3.50 41.80 -21.20
N VAL A 37 -3.27 41.59 -19.91
CA VAL A 37 -2.23 42.27 -19.13
C VAL A 37 -1.16 41.26 -18.77
N LEU A 38 0.10 41.56 -19.11
CA LEU A 38 1.26 40.77 -18.71
C LEU A 38 2.12 41.64 -17.78
N GLY A 39 2.47 41.09 -16.62
CA GLY A 39 3.37 41.68 -15.64
C GLY A 39 4.83 41.73 -16.10
N GLU A 40 5.74 42.01 -15.18
CA GLU A 40 7.16 42.12 -15.48
C GLU A 40 7.81 40.76 -15.78
N ALA A 41 8.87 40.77 -16.59
CA ALA A 41 9.71 39.61 -16.90
C ALA A 41 8.96 38.38 -17.47
N CYS A 42 7.78 38.58 -18.07
CA CYS A 42 7.02 37.51 -18.71
C CYS A 42 7.66 37.04 -20.02
N ARG A 43 7.58 35.74 -20.33
CA ARG A 43 8.01 35.17 -21.61
C ARG A 43 6.88 34.42 -22.26
N VAL A 44 6.61 34.67 -23.53
CA VAL A 44 5.57 33.99 -24.31
C VAL A 44 6.19 33.31 -25.53
N GLY A 45 6.14 31.98 -25.55
CA GLY A 45 6.65 31.12 -26.61
C GLY A 45 5.84 31.20 -27.91
N GLU A 46 6.46 30.77 -29.00
CA GLU A 46 5.94 30.91 -30.36
C GLU A 46 4.52 30.33 -30.55
N ASN A 47 3.76 30.87 -31.50
CA ASN A 47 2.40 30.45 -31.86
C ASN A 47 1.35 30.48 -30.73
N SER A 48 1.69 31.03 -29.55
CA SER A 48 0.80 31.05 -28.40
C SER A 48 -0.29 32.11 -28.52
N LYS A 49 -1.44 31.86 -27.89
CA LYS A 49 -2.60 32.76 -27.85
C LYS A 49 -2.94 33.10 -26.41
N VAL A 50 -2.95 34.40 -26.08
CA VAL A 50 -3.31 34.89 -24.75
C VAL A 50 -4.38 35.97 -24.88
N ILE A 51 -5.63 35.61 -24.60
CA ILE A 51 -6.80 36.45 -24.90
C ILE A 51 -7.60 36.69 -23.62
N GLY A 52 -7.82 37.95 -23.23
CA GLY A 52 -8.65 38.30 -22.08
C GLY A 52 -8.01 37.99 -20.73
N SER A 53 -6.70 37.80 -20.66
CA SER A 53 -6.03 37.18 -19.52
C SER A 53 -5.17 38.16 -18.72
N ILE A 54 -5.05 37.91 -17.41
CA ILE A 54 -4.18 38.64 -16.50
C ILE A 54 -3.04 37.72 -16.08
N ILE A 55 -1.83 38.04 -16.51
CA ILE A 55 -0.60 37.30 -16.23
C ILE A 55 0.25 38.18 -15.33
N TRP A 56 0.60 37.68 -14.15
CA TRP A 56 1.43 38.38 -13.17
C TRP A 56 2.93 38.22 -13.49
N ASP A 57 3.81 38.58 -12.57
CA ASP A 57 5.23 38.74 -12.86
C ASP A 57 5.96 37.38 -12.98
N ASN A 58 7.03 37.37 -13.77
CA ASN A 58 7.94 36.23 -13.95
C ASN A 58 7.22 34.93 -14.42
N VAL A 59 6.27 35.06 -15.34
CA VAL A 59 5.58 33.90 -15.93
C VAL A 59 6.21 33.48 -17.25
N ASN A 60 6.52 32.20 -17.39
CA ASN A 60 7.04 31.63 -18.64
C ASN A 60 5.99 30.73 -19.30
N ILE A 61 5.53 31.13 -20.49
CA ILE A 61 4.54 30.43 -21.30
C ILE A 61 5.26 29.75 -22.47
N GLY A 62 5.15 28.42 -22.57
CA GLY A 62 5.72 27.61 -23.63
C GLY A 62 5.02 27.77 -24.98
N ASN A 63 5.59 27.15 -26.01
CA ASN A 63 5.11 27.25 -27.40
C ASN A 63 3.72 26.65 -27.59
N ASP A 64 2.95 27.17 -28.54
CA ASP A 64 1.60 26.69 -28.90
C ASP A 64 0.60 26.68 -27.72
N ALA A 65 0.81 27.50 -26.68
CA ALA A 65 -0.09 27.57 -25.55
C ALA A 65 -1.35 28.40 -25.88
N ASN A 66 -2.49 28.04 -25.31
CA ASN A 66 -3.76 28.72 -25.51
C ASN A 66 -4.40 29.06 -24.16
N LEU A 67 -4.38 30.35 -23.83
CA LEU A 67 -4.82 30.93 -22.56
C LEU A 67 -5.98 31.89 -22.86
N LYS A 68 -7.19 31.56 -22.39
CA LYS A 68 -8.37 32.39 -22.67
C LYS A 68 -9.08 32.77 -21.38
N GLU A 69 -9.14 34.07 -21.08
CA GLU A 69 -9.85 34.67 -19.95
C GLU A 69 -9.39 34.08 -18.60
N VAL A 70 -8.07 34.01 -18.41
CA VAL A 70 -7.45 33.36 -17.25
C VAL A 70 -6.69 34.35 -16.37
N THR A 71 -6.49 33.99 -15.11
CA THR A 71 -5.53 34.68 -14.22
C THR A 71 -4.39 33.74 -13.88
N ILE A 72 -3.14 34.16 -14.11
CA ILE A 72 -1.93 33.40 -13.75
C ILE A 72 -1.09 34.24 -12.79
N GLY A 73 -0.84 33.74 -11.58
CA GLY A 73 -0.03 34.36 -10.54
C GLY A 73 1.47 34.33 -10.85
N ASN A 74 2.25 34.84 -9.91
CA ASN A 74 3.68 35.08 -10.09
C ASN A 74 4.47 33.77 -10.18
N ASP A 75 5.65 33.83 -10.80
CA ASP A 75 6.63 32.73 -10.80
C ASP A 75 6.09 31.41 -11.35
N CYS A 76 5.18 31.47 -12.33
CA CYS A 76 4.55 30.30 -12.92
C CYS A 76 5.26 29.83 -14.20
N ARG A 77 5.28 28.51 -14.43
CA ARG A 77 5.75 27.90 -15.66
C ARG A 77 4.61 27.17 -16.36
N ILE A 78 4.25 27.60 -17.55
CA ILE A 78 3.24 26.99 -18.41
C ILE A 78 3.96 26.25 -19.54
N GLY A 79 3.77 24.95 -19.66
CA GLY A 79 4.39 24.11 -20.68
C GLY A 79 3.89 24.40 -22.10
N ALA A 80 4.51 23.77 -23.10
CA ALA A 80 4.08 23.88 -24.48
C ALA A 80 2.73 23.16 -24.71
N ARG A 81 1.98 23.56 -25.73
CA ARG A 81 0.67 22.97 -26.13
C ARG A 81 -0.35 22.92 -24.98
N VAL A 82 -0.23 23.79 -23.98
CA VAL A 82 -1.16 23.85 -22.85
C VAL A 82 -2.44 24.59 -23.25
N TYR A 83 -3.58 24.12 -22.77
CA TYR A 83 -4.85 24.84 -22.83
C TYR A 83 -5.31 25.22 -21.42
N ILE A 84 -5.62 26.49 -21.18
CA ILE A 84 -6.28 26.95 -19.95
C ILE A 84 -7.57 27.67 -20.33
N GLY A 85 -8.68 27.09 -19.88
CA GLY A 85 -10.04 27.51 -20.19
C GLY A 85 -10.53 28.73 -19.41
N VAL A 86 -11.61 29.31 -19.90
CA VAL A 86 -12.23 30.54 -19.40
C VAL A 86 -12.49 30.52 -17.89
N GLY A 87 -12.09 31.57 -17.19
CA GLY A 87 -12.33 31.75 -15.76
C GLY A 87 -11.42 30.91 -14.86
N ALA A 88 -10.46 30.18 -15.41
CA ALA A 88 -9.48 29.45 -14.61
C ALA A 88 -8.47 30.40 -13.95
N VAL A 89 -8.06 30.03 -12.74
CA VAL A 89 -7.09 30.78 -11.94
C VAL A 89 -5.92 29.86 -11.61
N VAL A 90 -4.72 30.23 -12.00
CA VAL A 90 -3.47 29.58 -11.59
C VAL A 90 -2.77 30.52 -10.62
N SER A 91 -2.57 30.09 -9.37
CA SER A 91 -1.93 30.90 -8.33
C SER A 91 -0.40 30.81 -8.41
N ASP A 92 0.30 31.58 -7.57
CA ASP A 92 1.76 31.71 -7.60
C ASP A 92 2.54 30.38 -7.53
N HIS A 93 3.73 30.35 -8.12
CA HIS A 93 4.67 29.23 -8.07
C HIS A 93 4.14 27.89 -8.62
N CYS A 94 3.26 27.93 -9.61
CA CYS A 94 2.72 26.72 -10.24
C CYS A 94 3.51 26.30 -11.49
N THR A 95 3.60 24.99 -11.72
CA THR A 95 4.10 24.40 -12.97
C THR A 95 2.97 23.63 -13.64
N ILE A 96 2.62 24.02 -14.87
CA ILE A 96 1.65 23.33 -15.72
C ILE A 96 2.42 22.56 -16.79
N GLY A 97 2.35 21.23 -16.75
CA GLY A 97 3.07 20.35 -17.66
C GLY A 97 2.66 20.50 -19.12
N GLU A 98 3.52 20.02 -20.02
CA GLU A 98 3.35 20.11 -21.47
C GLU A 98 2.09 19.34 -21.93
N GLY A 99 1.28 19.95 -22.80
CA GLY A 99 0.03 19.36 -23.29
C GLY A 99 -1.09 19.27 -22.26
N ALA A 100 -0.94 19.86 -21.07
CA ALA A 100 -1.99 19.84 -20.05
C ALA A 100 -3.18 20.74 -20.44
N THR A 101 -4.37 20.38 -19.96
CA THR A 101 -5.64 21.09 -20.18
C THR A 101 -6.25 21.44 -18.83
N VAL A 102 -6.34 22.72 -18.50
CA VAL A 102 -7.09 23.21 -17.33
C VAL A 102 -8.47 23.65 -17.81
N LYS A 103 -9.53 22.98 -17.34
CA LYS A 103 -10.91 23.31 -17.74
C LYS A 103 -11.35 24.67 -17.19
N ALA A 104 -12.47 25.18 -17.72
CA ALA A 104 -13.05 26.44 -17.28
C ALA A 104 -13.34 26.44 -15.77
N GLU A 105 -13.19 27.61 -15.14
CA GLU A 105 -13.44 27.88 -13.70
C GLU A 105 -12.59 27.07 -12.70
N VAL A 106 -11.59 26.33 -13.18
CA VAL A 106 -10.70 25.55 -12.33
C VAL A 106 -9.68 26.46 -11.64
N LYS A 107 -9.53 26.29 -10.32
CA LYS A 107 -8.56 27.04 -9.51
C LYS A 107 -7.39 26.14 -9.12
N VAL A 108 -6.17 26.53 -9.49
CA VAL A 108 -4.92 25.90 -9.07
C VAL A 108 -4.30 26.79 -7.99
N TRP A 109 -4.21 26.29 -6.77
CA TRP A 109 -3.64 27.01 -5.62
C TRP A 109 -2.12 27.15 -5.72
N PRO A 110 -1.44 27.90 -4.83
CA PRO A 110 0.00 28.07 -4.95
C PRO A 110 0.80 26.76 -4.84
N TYR A 111 2.00 26.74 -5.43
CA TYR A 111 2.98 25.64 -5.33
C TYR A 111 2.48 24.29 -5.89
N LYS A 112 1.75 24.31 -7.01
CA LYS A 112 1.21 23.09 -7.61
C LYS A 112 1.95 22.69 -8.87
N ILE A 113 2.08 21.38 -9.08
CA ILE A 113 2.67 20.78 -10.26
C ILE A 113 1.61 19.92 -10.95
N ILE A 114 1.19 20.33 -12.14
CA ILE A 114 0.34 19.54 -13.03
C ILE A 114 1.24 18.77 -14.00
N GLU A 115 1.09 17.44 -14.07
CA GLU A 115 1.91 16.60 -14.94
C GLU A 115 1.53 16.73 -16.43
N ASP A 116 2.46 16.37 -17.32
CA ASP A 116 2.29 16.44 -18.76
C ASP A 116 1.05 15.65 -19.26
N GLY A 117 0.31 16.28 -20.18
CA GLY A 117 -0.91 15.73 -20.79
C GLY A 117 -2.10 15.59 -19.85
N THR A 118 -2.06 16.18 -18.65
CA THR A 118 -3.14 16.06 -17.65
C THR A 118 -4.31 16.98 -18.00
N THR A 119 -5.55 16.47 -17.89
CA THR A 119 -6.76 17.30 -17.95
C THR A 119 -7.28 17.57 -16.54
N LEU A 120 -7.08 18.78 -16.05
CA LEU A 120 -7.60 19.23 -14.77
C LEU A 120 -9.05 19.68 -14.93
N SER A 121 -9.99 18.92 -14.36
CA SER A 121 -11.43 19.18 -14.43
C SER A 121 -12.03 19.71 -13.12
N SER A 122 -11.24 19.74 -12.05
CA SER A 122 -11.63 20.25 -10.74
C SER A 122 -10.51 21.09 -10.15
N SER A 123 -10.86 22.06 -9.29
CA SER A 123 -9.90 22.94 -8.63
C SER A 123 -8.88 22.15 -7.81
N LEU A 124 -7.60 22.43 -8.02
CA LEU A 124 -6.47 21.88 -7.27
C LEU A 124 -6.15 22.79 -6.08
N ILE A 125 -6.91 22.60 -5.01
CA ILE A 125 -6.80 23.40 -3.77
C ILE A 125 -5.76 22.78 -2.82
N TRP A 126 -5.78 21.45 -2.72
CA TRP A 126 -4.99 20.66 -1.78
C TRP A 126 -4.16 19.59 -2.54
N GLY A 127 -2.98 19.23 -2.01
CA GLY A 127 -2.00 18.33 -2.68
C GLY A 127 -1.09 19.03 -3.69
N GLU A 128 0.17 18.60 -3.85
CA GLU A 128 1.15 19.24 -4.77
C GLU A 128 1.06 18.72 -6.23
N ARG A 129 0.42 17.56 -6.45
CA ARG A 129 0.30 16.88 -7.76
C ARG A 129 -1.10 16.30 -7.97
N TRP A 130 -1.59 16.35 -9.20
CA TRP A 130 -2.79 15.63 -9.63
C TRP A 130 -2.37 14.32 -10.34
N SER A 131 -2.57 13.18 -9.68
CA SER A 131 -2.23 11.86 -10.21
C SER A 131 -3.25 11.38 -11.25
N LYS A 132 -2.78 10.68 -12.31
CA LYS A 132 -3.63 9.97 -13.28
C LYS A 132 -4.27 8.69 -12.71
N HIS A 133 -3.85 8.26 -11.52
CA HIS A 133 -4.28 7.04 -10.86
C HIS A 133 -4.82 7.32 -9.46
N VAL A 134 -5.87 6.60 -9.10
CA VAL A 134 -6.48 6.60 -7.76
C VAL A 134 -5.91 5.45 -6.92
N PHE A 135 -5.54 4.34 -7.56
CA PHE A 135 -4.97 3.17 -6.90
C PHE A 135 -3.44 3.16 -6.99
N ASP A 136 -2.81 2.76 -5.90
CA ASP A 136 -1.40 2.49 -5.73
C ASP A 136 -1.18 1.07 -5.16
N ALA A 137 0.05 0.72 -4.80
CA ALA A 137 0.40 -0.61 -4.29
C ALA A 137 -0.29 -1.00 -2.96
N TYR A 138 -0.84 -0.03 -2.21
CA TYR A 138 -1.52 -0.25 -0.93
C TYR A 138 -3.04 -0.17 -1.03
N GLY A 139 -3.60 0.18 -2.18
CA GLY A 139 -5.02 0.45 -2.42
C GLY A 139 -5.20 1.89 -2.85
N VAL A 140 -6.10 2.63 -2.22
CA VAL A 140 -6.18 4.09 -2.41
C VAL A 140 -5.57 4.76 -1.19
N SER A 141 -4.42 5.40 -1.36
CA SER A 141 -3.70 6.06 -0.27
C SER A 141 -3.62 7.57 -0.50
N GLY A 142 -3.71 8.33 0.58
CA GLY A 142 -3.63 9.80 0.49
C GLY A 142 -3.78 10.49 1.84
N LEU A 143 -3.47 11.79 1.85
CA LEU A 143 -3.57 12.63 3.03
C LEU A 143 -5.04 12.77 3.47
N GLY A 144 -5.32 12.38 4.71
CA GLY A 144 -6.68 12.46 5.26
C GLY A 144 -7.17 13.90 5.37
N ASN A 145 -8.41 14.15 4.93
CA ASN A 145 -9.03 15.49 4.86
C ASN A 145 -8.33 16.48 3.92
N ILE A 146 -7.37 16.05 3.10
CA ILE A 146 -6.64 16.89 2.14
C ILE A 146 -6.83 16.31 0.74
N GLU A 147 -6.47 15.04 0.55
CA GLU A 147 -6.63 14.30 -0.71
C GLU A 147 -7.82 13.34 -0.61
N ILE A 148 -7.89 12.57 0.48
CA ILE A 148 -9.02 11.70 0.79
C ILE A 148 -10.01 12.49 1.65
N ILE A 149 -10.96 13.14 0.96
CA ILE A 149 -12.06 13.94 1.52
C ILE A 149 -13.41 13.22 1.31
N PRO A 150 -14.50 13.60 2.03
CA PRO A 150 -15.80 12.95 1.90
C PRO A 150 -16.36 12.93 0.47
N GLU A 151 -16.19 14.02 -0.29
CA GLU A 151 -16.67 14.15 -1.67
C GLU A 151 -15.95 13.17 -2.60
N PHE A 152 -14.62 13.08 -2.45
CA PHE A 152 -13.80 12.10 -3.14
C PHE A 152 -14.24 10.68 -2.81
N ALA A 153 -14.46 10.38 -1.52
CA ALA A 153 -14.86 9.07 -1.04
C ALA A 153 -16.25 8.65 -1.54
N ALA A 154 -17.23 9.57 -1.56
CA ALA A 154 -18.55 9.30 -2.12
C ALA A 154 -18.52 9.08 -3.64
N LYS A 155 -17.68 9.83 -4.36
CA LYS A 155 -17.45 9.60 -5.78
C LYS A 155 -16.78 8.25 -6.04
N LEU A 156 -15.80 7.87 -5.23
CA LEU A 156 -15.12 6.57 -5.31
C LEU A 156 -16.08 5.42 -5.02
N GLY A 157 -16.94 5.55 -4.02
CA GLY A 157 -17.99 4.57 -3.72
C GLY A 157 -18.97 4.39 -4.88
N ALA A 158 -19.37 5.49 -5.53
CA ALA A 158 -20.22 5.44 -6.72
C ALA A 158 -19.56 4.72 -7.91
N ALA A 159 -18.30 5.03 -8.19
CA ALA A 159 -17.52 4.40 -9.24
C ALA A 159 -17.31 2.90 -8.97
N TYR A 160 -17.04 2.53 -7.71
CA TYR A 160 -16.96 1.12 -7.33
C TYR A 160 -18.30 0.42 -7.50
N GLY A 161 -19.40 1.03 -7.05
CA GLY A 161 -20.73 0.44 -7.19
C GLY A 161 -21.18 0.26 -8.63
N ALA A 162 -20.84 1.19 -9.53
CA ALA A 162 -21.10 1.06 -10.97
C ALA A 162 -20.32 -0.09 -11.65
N SER A 163 -19.24 -0.57 -11.02
CA SER A 163 -18.53 -1.77 -11.48
C SER A 163 -19.20 -3.09 -11.08
N LEU A 164 -20.26 -3.03 -10.27
CA LEU A 164 -21.01 -4.18 -9.75
C LEU A 164 -22.43 -4.22 -10.32
N ARG A 165 -23.16 -5.31 -10.07
CA ARG A 165 -24.56 -5.39 -10.49
C ARG A 165 -25.44 -4.71 -9.45
N LYS A 166 -26.44 -3.95 -9.91
CA LYS A 166 -27.46 -3.35 -9.04
C LYS A 166 -28.07 -4.40 -8.11
N GLY A 167 -28.22 -4.05 -6.83
CA GLY A 167 -28.72 -4.93 -5.78
C GLY A 167 -27.70 -5.89 -5.19
N ASP A 168 -26.48 -5.98 -5.75
CA ASP A 168 -25.38 -6.70 -5.11
C ASP A 168 -25.08 -6.07 -3.72
N PHE A 169 -24.52 -6.88 -2.84
CA PHE A 169 -24.07 -6.45 -1.52
C PHE A 169 -22.58 -6.22 -1.51
N VAL A 170 -22.13 -5.17 -0.82
CA VAL A 170 -20.74 -4.84 -0.56
C VAL A 170 -20.52 -4.74 0.94
N LEU A 171 -19.44 -5.32 1.45
CA LEU A 171 -19.09 -5.24 2.86
C LEU A 171 -18.20 -4.02 3.14
N SER A 172 -18.59 -3.20 4.11
CA SER A 172 -17.82 -2.06 4.63
C SER A 172 -17.20 -2.42 5.98
N SER A 173 -15.98 -1.96 6.20
CA SER A 173 -15.30 -2.04 7.49
C SER A 173 -14.26 -0.93 7.62
N ARG A 174 -13.81 -0.67 8.85
CA ARG A 174 -12.78 0.34 9.11
C ARG A 174 -12.04 0.11 10.41
N ASP A 175 -10.98 0.90 10.61
CA ASP A 175 -10.31 1.04 11.89
C ASP A 175 -11.03 2.01 12.86
N ASN A 176 -10.37 2.30 13.98
CA ASN A 176 -10.88 3.16 15.04
C ASN A 176 -10.64 4.65 14.82
N HIS A 177 -9.94 5.06 13.77
CA HIS A 177 -9.61 6.47 13.57
C HIS A 177 -10.84 7.28 13.15
N LYS A 178 -10.95 8.51 13.67
CA LYS A 178 -12.11 9.39 13.46
C LYS A 178 -12.31 9.75 11.98
N THR A 179 -11.22 9.98 11.24
CA THR A 179 -11.32 10.31 9.81
C THR A 179 -11.75 9.08 9.01
N SER A 180 -11.27 7.87 9.37
CA SER A 180 -11.70 6.63 8.71
C SER A 180 -13.20 6.44 8.78
N ARG A 181 -13.83 6.82 9.91
CA ARG A 181 -15.30 6.81 10.06
C ARG A 181 -16.03 7.73 9.10
N ILE A 182 -15.48 8.91 8.82
CA ILE A 182 -16.09 9.87 7.90
C ILE A 182 -16.00 9.33 6.47
N ILE A 183 -14.80 8.89 6.07
CA ILE A 183 -14.52 8.39 4.72
C ILE A 183 -15.30 7.12 4.43
N ASP A 184 -15.34 6.17 5.36
CA ASP A 184 -16.11 4.94 5.26
C ASP A 184 -17.59 5.22 4.98
N ARG A 185 -18.22 6.11 5.77
CA ARG A 185 -19.62 6.53 5.55
C ARG A 185 -19.83 7.19 4.19
N ALA A 186 -18.89 8.00 3.74
CA ALA A 186 -18.99 8.63 2.43
C ALA A 186 -18.92 7.60 1.28
N ILE A 187 -18.06 6.60 1.37
CA ILE A 187 -18.04 5.49 0.38
C ILE A 187 -19.38 4.76 0.37
N MET A 188 -19.94 4.46 1.55
CA MET A 188 -21.24 3.78 1.66
C MET A 188 -22.37 4.58 1.01
N THR A 189 -22.42 5.91 1.17
CA THR A 189 -23.45 6.73 0.51
C THR A 189 -23.28 6.75 -1.00
N GLY A 190 -22.03 6.78 -1.48
CA GLY A 190 -21.69 6.61 -2.90
C GLY A 190 -22.25 5.32 -3.49
N LEU A 191 -22.03 4.19 -2.81
CA LEU A 191 -22.54 2.87 -3.19
C LEU A 191 -24.08 2.81 -3.21
N ALA A 192 -24.71 3.27 -2.13
CA ALA A 192 -26.18 3.26 -2.01
C ALA A 192 -26.85 4.05 -3.14
N SER A 193 -26.29 5.19 -3.53
CA SER A 193 -26.85 6.04 -4.59
C SER A 193 -26.75 5.49 -6.02
N VAL A 194 -26.02 4.39 -6.23
CA VAL A 194 -25.99 3.62 -7.49
C VAL A 194 -26.69 2.26 -7.34
N GLY A 195 -27.46 2.07 -6.26
CA GLY A 195 -28.30 0.89 -6.04
C GLY A 195 -27.56 -0.32 -5.49
N ILE A 196 -26.42 -0.12 -4.83
CA ILE A 196 -25.66 -1.20 -4.17
C ILE A 196 -25.98 -1.23 -2.67
N ASN A 197 -26.30 -2.42 -2.17
CA ASN A 197 -26.55 -2.63 -0.75
C ASN A 197 -25.22 -2.74 0.01
N VAL A 198 -25.19 -2.26 1.24
CA VAL A 198 -23.97 -2.24 2.06
C VAL A 198 -24.20 -2.97 3.38
N TYR A 199 -23.31 -3.89 3.71
CA TYR A 199 -23.16 -4.44 5.05
C TYR A 199 -22.04 -3.72 5.81
N ASP A 200 -22.38 -2.88 6.77
CA ASP A 200 -21.43 -2.14 7.61
C ASP A 200 -21.04 -2.96 8.85
N LEU A 201 -19.80 -3.48 8.86
CA LEU A 201 -19.21 -4.14 10.04
C LEU A 201 -18.68 -3.16 11.08
N ARG A 202 -18.65 -1.87 10.76
CA ARG A 202 -18.09 -0.80 11.58
C ARG A 202 -16.61 -1.06 11.85
N VAL A 203 -16.21 -1.07 13.13
CA VAL A 203 -14.84 -1.32 13.55
C VAL A 203 -14.63 -2.81 13.65
N VAL A 204 -13.85 -3.38 12.73
CA VAL A 204 -13.40 -4.77 12.79
C VAL A 204 -11.97 -4.89 12.26
N PRO A 205 -11.22 -5.93 12.65
CA PRO A 205 -9.95 -6.26 12.01
C PRO A 205 -10.11 -6.58 10.52
N ILE A 206 -9.07 -6.30 9.72
CA ILE A 206 -9.08 -6.62 8.29
C ILE A 206 -9.33 -8.11 8.00
N PRO A 207 -8.71 -9.07 8.72
CA PRO A 207 -8.96 -10.49 8.45
C PRO A 207 -10.41 -10.92 8.71
N VAL A 208 -11.10 -10.25 9.65
CA VAL A 208 -12.51 -10.52 9.96
C VAL A 208 -13.40 -10.02 8.83
N ALA A 209 -13.12 -8.83 8.30
CA ALA A 209 -13.83 -8.31 7.14
C ALA A 209 -13.66 -9.22 5.92
N ARG A 210 -12.43 -9.69 5.64
CA ARG A 210 -12.13 -10.62 4.53
C ARG A 210 -12.83 -11.96 4.69
N TYR A 211 -12.84 -12.50 5.91
CA TYR A 211 -13.57 -13.74 6.21
C TYR A 211 -15.09 -13.56 6.02
N ALA A 212 -15.64 -12.45 6.52
CA ALA A 212 -17.06 -12.13 6.43
C ALA A 212 -17.54 -11.96 4.98
N ILE A 213 -16.70 -11.41 4.10
CA ILE A 213 -17.01 -11.29 2.66
C ILE A 213 -17.37 -12.65 2.07
N ARG A 214 -16.52 -13.66 2.32
CA ARG A 214 -16.75 -15.03 1.85
C ARG A 214 -17.93 -15.70 2.54
N ALA A 215 -18.05 -15.52 3.87
CA ALA A 215 -19.10 -16.14 4.66
C ALA A 215 -20.51 -15.63 4.27
N LEU A 216 -20.63 -14.32 4.01
CA LEU A 216 -21.87 -13.66 3.61
C LEU A 216 -22.11 -13.69 2.09
N LYS A 217 -21.15 -14.20 1.29
CA LYS A 217 -21.21 -14.30 -0.18
C LYS A 217 -21.56 -12.98 -0.86
N VAL A 218 -20.95 -11.89 -0.40
CA VAL A 218 -21.10 -10.55 -0.97
C VAL A 218 -20.21 -10.38 -2.21
N ALA A 219 -20.49 -9.38 -3.06
CA ALA A 219 -19.77 -9.16 -4.32
C ALA A 219 -18.34 -8.60 -4.12
N GLY A 220 -18.06 -8.10 -2.92
CA GLY A 220 -16.76 -7.59 -2.52
C GLY A 220 -16.86 -6.77 -1.24
N GLY A 221 -15.83 -6.01 -0.94
CA GLY A 221 -15.83 -5.13 0.22
C GLY A 221 -14.74 -4.08 0.18
N PHE A 222 -14.72 -3.23 1.19
CA PHE A 222 -13.63 -2.29 1.41
C PHE A 222 -13.31 -2.14 2.90
N HIS A 223 -12.08 -1.70 3.18
CA HIS A 223 -11.62 -1.38 4.53
C HIS A 223 -10.92 -0.03 4.54
N VAL A 224 -11.42 0.90 5.37
CA VAL A 224 -10.82 2.23 5.55
C VAL A 224 -9.96 2.26 6.81
N ARG A 225 -8.70 2.66 6.68
CA ARG A 225 -7.77 2.74 7.82
C ARG A 225 -6.87 3.97 7.74
N LYS A 226 -6.30 4.31 8.89
CA LYS A 226 -5.08 5.11 8.97
C LYS A 226 -3.90 4.25 8.48
N SER A 227 -2.97 4.86 7.77
CA SER A 227 -1.80 4.16 7.27
C SER A 227 -0.95 3.66 8.44
N PRO A 228 -0.47 2.39 8.41
CA PRO A 228 0.43 1.88 9.44
C PRO A 228 1.83 2.49 9.36
N TYR A 229 2.16 3.15 8.24
CA TYR A 229 3.51 3.64 7.94
C TYR A 229 3.66 5.16 8.09
N ASP A 230 2.61 5.92 7.77
CA ASP A 230 2.63 7.39 7.87
C ASP A 230 1.40 7.89 8.64
N PRO A 231 1.56 8.64 9.74
CA PRO A 231 0.44 9.08 10.54
C PRO A 231 -0.47 10.12 9.86
N LYS A 232 -0.05 10.71 8.74
CA LYS A 232 -0.83 11.68 7.95
C LYS A 232 -1.65 11.01 6.84
N LEU A 233 -1.23 9.81 6.42
CA LEU A 233 -1.88 9.07 5.35
C LEU A 233 -3.00 8.17 5.85
N MET A 234 -3.95 7.93 4.96
CA MET A 234 -5.03 6.98 5.10
C MET A 234 -5.00 6.02 3.92
N ASP A 235 -5.40 4.78 4.15
CA ASP A 235 -5.48 3.76 3.11
C ASP A 235 -6.92 3.24 3.02
N ILE A 236 -7.43 3.07 1.79
CA ILE A 236 -8.68 2.35 1.51
C ILE A 236 -8.31 1.10 0.73
N LYS A 237 -8.56 -0.07 1.32
CA LYS A 237 -8.35 -1.36 0.67
C LYS A 237 -9.66 -1.87 0.08
N PHE A 238 -9.62 -2.37 -1.14
CA PHE A 238 -10.78 -2.98 -1.80
C PHE A 238 -10.58 -4.48 -1.94
N PHE A 239 -11.65 -5.23 -1.75
CA PHE A 239 -11.67 -6.68 -1.81
C PHE A 239 -12.67 -7.21 -2.83
N ASP A 240 -12.34 -8.35 -3.44
CA ASP A 240 -13.23 -9.11 -4.30
C ASP A 240 -14.15 -10.05 -3.50
N ALA A 241 -14.99 -10.83 -4.19
CA ALA A 241 -15.92 -11.77 -3.57
C ALA A 241 -15.24 -12.95 -2.85
N GLU A 242 -13.95 -13.18 -3.11
CA GLU A 242 -13.12 -14.16 -2.39
C GLU A 242 -12.42 -13.55 -1.17
N GLY A 243 -12.62 -12.25 -0.90
CA GLY A 243 -11.94 -11.53 0.17
C GLY A 243 -10.45 -11.27 -0.13
N LYS A 244 -10.03 -11.33 -1.39
CA LYS A 244 -8.68 -10.93 -1.85
C LYS A 244 -8.67 -9.47 -2.25
N GLU A 245 -7.51 -8.83 -2.28
CA GLU A 245 -7.37 -7.54 -2.93
C GLU A 245 -7.88 -7.62 -4.38
N ILE A 246 -8.59 -6.58 -4.82
CA ILE A 246 -9.07 -6.53 -6.20
C ILE A 246 -7.89 -6.54 -7.19
N SER A 247 -8.11 -7.14 -8.37
CA SER A 247 -7.07 -7.19 -9.39
C SER A 247 -6.82 -5.82 -10.02
N GLN A 248 -5.61 -5.60 -10.55
CA GLN A 248 -5.27 -4.37 -11.29
C GLN A 248 -6.23 -4.05 -12.44
N ALA A 249 -6.82 -5.08 -13.06
CA ALA A 249 -7.83 -4.89 -14.09
C ALA A 249 -9.12 -4.26 -13.52
N LYS A 250 -9.53 -4.69 -12.32
CA LYS A 250 -10.69 -4.15 -11.61
C LYS A 250 -10.40 -2.75 -11.06
N GLU A 251 -9.20 -2.51 -10.53
CA GLU A 251 -8.74 -1.17 -10.12
C GLU A 251 -8.86 -0.18 -11.29
N LYS A 252 -8.24 -0.48 -12.44
CA LYS A 252 -8.33 0.35 -13.66
C LYS A 252 -9.77 0.54 -14.14
N GLY A 253 -10.61 -0.48 -14.00
CA GLY A 253 -12.04 -0.37 -14.30
C GLY A 253 -12.72 0.69 -13.44
N ILE A 254 -12.49 0.65 -12.12
CA ILE A 254 -13.03 1.62 -11.16
C ILE A 254 -12.45 3.01 -11.40
N GLU A 255 -11.15 3.15 -11.68
CA GLU A 255 -10.50 4.43 -12.03
C GLU A 255 -11.15 5.07 -13.25
N ASN A 256 -11.38 4.29 -14.30
CA ASN A 256 -12.01 4.78 -15.52
C ASN A 256 -13.42 5.32 -15.25
N LEU A 257 -14.22 4.60 -14.47
CA LEU A 257 -15.56 5.06 -14.05
C LEU A 257 -15.47 6.32 -13.18
N PHE A 258 -14.49 6.39 -12.28
CA PHE A 258 -14.24 7.52 -11.39
C PHE A 258 -13.90 8.80 -12.19
N PHE A 259 -12.94 8.73 -13.11
CA PHE A 259 -12.51 9.91 -13.87
C PHE A 259 -13.51 10.34 -14.94
N ARG A 260 -14.24 9.40 -15.54
CA ARG A 260 -15.29 9.71 -16.53
C ARG A 260 -16.59 10.17 -15.91
N GLU A 261 -16.76 9.97 -14.61
CA GLU A 261 -18.02 10.18 -13.90
C GLU A 261 -19.18 9.34 -14.47
N ASP A 262 -18.84 8.16 -14.98
CA ASP A 262 -19.77 7.25 -15.64
C ASP A 262 -20.34 6.25 -14.63
N PHE A 263 -21.12 6.75 -13.68
CA PHE A 263 -21.80 5.96 -12.66
C PHE A 263 -23.25 6.45 -12.51
N PRO A 264 -24.18 5.95 -13.33
CA PRO A 264 -25.56 6.44 -13.33
C PRO A 264 -26.21 6.21 -11.97
N ARG A 265 -26.83 7.28 -11.44
CA ARG A 265 -27.60 7.21 -10.19
C ARG A 265 -28.91 6.48 -10.42
N VAL A 266 -29.32 5.72 -9.42
CA VAL A 266 -30.62 5.03 -9.44
C VAL A 266 -31.75 5.97 -9.01
N ALA A 267 -32.99 5.59 -9.32
CA ALA A 267 -34.16 6.32 -8.82
C ALA A 267 -34.23 6.25 -7.29
N MET A 268 -34.93 7.20 -6.65
CA MET A 268 -35.02 7.30 -5.19
C MET A 268 -35.41 5.97 -4.51
N GLU A 269 -36.44 5.29 -5.04
CA GLU A 269 -36.96 4.01 -4.52
C GLU A 269 -36.07 2.80 -4.79
N GLU A 270 -34.98 2.98 -5.53
CA GLU A 270 -34.04 1.93 -5.91
C GLU A 270 -32.67 2.10 -5.24
N SER A 271 -32.56 3.08 -4.33
CA SER A 271 -31.36 3.33 -3.54
C SER A 271 -31.01 2.09 -2.72
N GLY A 272 -29.72 1.75 -2.65
CA GLY A 272 -29.25 0.63 -1.85
C GLY A 272 -29.42 0.88 -0.35
N GLU A 273 -29.58 -0.21 0.39
CA GLU A 273 -29.75 -0.18 1.84
C GLU A 273 -28.41 -0.34 2.57
N ILE A 274 -28.25 0.37 3.69
CA ILE A 274 -27.11 0.19 4.61
C ILE A 274 -27.60 -0.61 5.82
N MET A 275 -27.07 -1.81 5.99
CA MET A 275 -27.46 -2.76 7.03
C MET A 275 -26.27 -3.14 7.91
N PHE A 276 -26.56 -3.54 9.15
CA PHE A 276 -25.57 -4.08 10.08
C PHE A 276 -25.77 -5.59 10.17
N PRO A 277 -24.94 -6.41 9.52
CA PRO A 277 -25.16 -7.84 9.51
C PRO A 277 -25.00 -8.41 10.93
N PRO A 278 -26.01 -9.12 11.46
CA PRO A 278 -25.89 -9.76 12.75
C PRO A 278 -24.88 -10.91 12.66
N ARG A 279 -24.19 -11.22 13.76
CA ARG A 279 -23.37 -12.43 13.92
C ARG A 279 -22.14 -12.55 13.00
N ALA A 280 -21.71 -11.48 12.33
CA ALA A 280 -20.48 -11.50 11.49
C ALA A 280 -19.22 -11.95 12.28
N LEU A 281 -19.11 -11.55 13.54
CA LEU A 281 -18.03 -11.97 14.43
C LEU A 281 -18.14 -13.46 14.81
N GLU A 282 -19.36 -13.95 15.02
CA GLU A 282 -19.60 -15.36 15.39
C GLU A 282 -19.21 -16.30 14.25
N TYR A 283 -19.47 -15.96 12.99
CA TYR A 283 -19.01 -16.78 11.86
C TYR A 283 -17.48 -16.94 11.81
N TYR A 284 -16.76 -15.89 12.20
CA TYR A 284 -15.31 -15.91 12.29
C TYR A 284 -14.84 -16.82 13.43
N GLU A 285 -15.44 -16.69 14.63
CA GLU A 285 -15.14 -17.55 15.78
C GLU A 285 -15.50 -19.03 15.55
N GLU A 286 -16.65 -19.32 14.93
CA GLU A 286 -17.04 -20.67 14.50
C GLU A 286 -16.01 -21.26 13.53
N GLY A 287 -15.46 -20.43 12.65
CA GLY A 287 -14.36 -20.82 11.76
C GLY A 287 -13.09 -21.24 12.51
N PHE A 288 -12.74 -20.56 13.61
CA PHE A 288 -11.62 -20.97 14.47
C PHE A 288 -11.87 -22.37 15.05
N LYS A 289 -13.08 -22.60 15.60
CA LYS A 289 -13.45 -23.88 16.21
C LYS A 289 -13.41 -25.05 15.23
N ARG A 290 -13.64 -24.79 13.94
CA ARG A 290 -13.58 -25.81 12.89
C ARG A 290 -12.15 -26.22 12.55
N ILE A 291 -11.19 -25.30 12.60
CA ILE A 291 -9.82 -25.50 12.09
C ILE A 291 -8.80 -25.81 13.20
N LEU A 292 -9.09 -25.41 14.44
CA LEU A 292 -8.17 -25.52 15.57
C LEU A 292 -8.58 -26.61 16.55
N ASP A 293 -7.59 -27.35 17.07
CA ASP A 293 -7.74 -28.28 18.19
C ASP A 293 -7.69 -27.51 19.53
N TYR A 294 -8.84 -26.94 19.93
CA TYR A 294 -8.98 -26.19 21.18
C TYR A 294 -8.62 -27.03 22.42
N GLU A 295 -8.92 -28.33 22.41
CA GLU A 295 -8.64 -29.20 23.56
C GLU A 295 -7.15 -29.40 23.78
N ARG A 296 -6.39 -29.52 22.69
CA ARG A 296 -4.92 -29.56 22.77
C ARG A 296 -4.35 -28.29 23.39
N VAL A 297 -4.82 -27.12 22.96
CA VAL A 297 -4.38 -25.83 23.52
C VAL A 297 -4.78 -25.70 25.00
N ARG A 298 -6.02 -26.07 25.34
CA ARG A 298 -6.52 -26.05 26.73
C ARG A 298 -5.66 -26.89 27.67
N ARG A 299 -5.23 -28.07 27.24
CA ARG A 299 -4.38 -28.97 28.04
C ARG A 299 -2.98 -28.41 28.28
N ALA A 300 -2.46 -27.63 27.33
CA ALA A 300 -1.16 -26.98 27.48
C ALA A 300 -1.17 -25.82 28.49
N ASN A 301 -2.33 -25.27 28.84
CA ASN A 301 -2.50 -24.20 29.84
C ASN A 301 -1.54 -23.00 29.60
N PHE A 302 -1.48 -22.51 28.36
CA PHE A 302 -0.55 -21.45 28.02
C PHE A 302 -0.84 -20.15 28.76
N ARG A 303 0.20 -19.61 29.37
CA ARG A 303 0.35 -18.19 29.72
C ARG A 303 1.06 -17.44 28.62
N ILE A 304 0.45 -16.38 28.09
CA ILE A 304 1.00 -15.58 26.98
C ILE A 304 0.87 -14.09 27.23
N VAL A 305 1.79 -13.32 26.66
CA VAL A 305 1.71 -11.84 26.63
C VAL A 305 1.34 -11.41 25.22
N ILE A 306 0.31 -10.58 25.08
CA ILE A 306 -0.13 -10.07 23.76
C ILE A 306 -0.15 -8.56 23.75
N ASP A 307 0.60 -7.94 22.84
CA ASP A 307 0.46 -6.52 22.50
C ASP A 307 -0.49 -6.37 21.30
N TYR A 308 -1.65 -5.75 21.56
CA TYR A 308 -2.70 -5.52 20.56
C TYR A 308 -2.46 -4.28 19.69
N ALA A 309 -1.40 -3.51 19.94
CA ALA A 309 -1.04 -2.29 19.23
C ALA A 309 -2.21 -1.31 19.05
N TRP A 310 -3.08 -1.18 20.07
CA TRP A 310 -4.28 -0.34 20.05
C TRP A 310 -5.31 -0.69 18.96
N GLY A 311 -5.13 -1.84 18.31
CA GLY A 311 -5.89 -2.30 17.15
C GLY A 311 -7.25 -2.89 17.50
N SER A 312 -8.06 -3.13 16.47
CA SER A 312 -9.42 -3.66 16.63
C SER A 312 -9.48 -5.13 17.05
N ALA A 313 -8.37 -5.87 17.00
CA ALA A 313 -8.31 -7.28 17.41
C ALA A 313 -8.70 -7.48 18.88
N VAL A 314 -8.50 -6.48 19.74
CA VAL A 314 -8.90 -6.52 21.15
C VAL A 314 -10.39 -6.76 21.35
N GLY A 315 -11.23 -6.41 20.37
CA GLY A 315 -12.68 -6.64 20.46
C GLY A 315 -13.11 -8.09 20.24
N ILE A 316 -12.21 -8.97 19.79
CA ILE A 316 -12.55 -10.34 19.36
C ILE A 316 -11.59 -11.37 19.97
N PHE A 317 -10.30 -11.14 19.82
CA PHE A 317 -9.31 -12.17 20.11
C PHE A 317 -9.21 -12.59 21.59
N PRO A 318 -9.42 -11.70 22.59
CA PRO A 318 -9.48 -12.12 23.99
C PRO A 318 -10.54 -13.19 24.26
N GLN A 319 -11.70 -13.14 23.58
CA GLN A 319 -12.75 -14.15 23.72
C GLN A 319 -12.29 -15.51 23.19
N VAL A 320 -11.69 -15.53 22.00
CA VAL A 320 -11.12 -16.73 21.37
C VAL A 320 -10.06 -17.37 22.28
N LEU A 321 -9.15 -16.58 22.84
CA LEU A 321 -8.12 -17.06 23.78
C LEU A 321 -8.71 -17.56 25.10
N GLY A 322 -9.75 -16.89 25.61
CA GLY A 322 -10.48 -17.31 26.79
C GLY A 322 -11.17 -18.67 26.60
N GLU A 323 -11.77 -18.90 25.43
CA GLU A 323 -12.33 -20.20 25.08
C GLU A 323 -11.25 -21.29 24.95
N MET A 324 -10.04 -20.95 24.49
CA MET A 324 -8.87 -21.83 24.50
C MET A 324 -8.24 -21.99 25.90
N ARG A 325 -8.78 -21.30 26.93
CA ARG A 325 -8.29 -21.28 28.33
C ARG A 325 -6.84 -20.83 28.47
N CYS A 326 -6.39 -19.91 27.63
CA CYS A 326 -5.09 -19.27 27.79
C CYS A 326 -5.14 -18.21 28.91
N GLU A 327 -4.09 -18.13 29.72
CA GLU A 327 -3.85 -17.01 30.63
C GLU A 327 -3.19 -15.87 29.84
N VAL A 328 -3.94 -14.81 29.56
CA VAL A 328 -3.49 -13.73 28.66
C VAL A 328 -3.17 -12.46 29.44
N VAL A 329 -1.96 -11.94 29.25
CA VAL A 329 -1.56 -10.61 29.70
C VAL A 329 -1.59 -9.66 28.51
N GLY A 330 -2.61 -8.80 28.44
CA GLY A 330 -2.80 -7.84 27.36
C GLY A 330 -2.01 -6.54 27.56
N LEU A 331 -1.25 -6.14 26.54
CA LEU A 331 -0.60 -4.84 26.41
C LEU A 331 -1.31 -4.03 25.33
N ASN A 332 -1.38 -2.71 25.52
CA ASN A 332 -2.04 -1.78 24.59
C ASN A 332 -3.44 -2.28 24.16
N ALA A 333 -4.15 -2.91 25.09
CA ALA A 333 -5.37 -3.68 24.87
C ALA A 333 -6.62 -2.79 25.00
N TYR A 334 -6.63 -1.66 24.30
CA TYR A 334 -7.85 -0.90 24.06
C TYR A 334 -7.77 -0.16 22.72
N PRO A 335 -8.90 0.09 22.04
CA PRO A 335 -8.94 0.87 20.81
C PRO A 335 -8.45 2.31 20.99
N ASP A 336 -7.38 2.70 20.28
CA ASP A 336 -6.97 4.11 20.16
C ASP A 336 -6.56 4.44 18.74
N GLY A 337 -7.45 5.12 18.01
CA GLY A 337 -7.24 5.53 16.63
C GLY A 337 -6.03 6.46 16.43
N THR A 338 -5.58 7.16 17.47
CA THR A 338 -4.43 8.08 17.37
C THR A 338 -3.09 7.35 17.33
N ARG A 339 -3.04 6.10 17.83
CA ARG A 339 -1.82 5.30 18.04
C ARG A 339 -1.67 4.09 17.12
N LEU A 340 -2.41 4.06 16.01
CA LEU A 340 -2.41 2.94 15.05
C LEU A 340 -1.18 2.88 14.13
N THR A 341 -0.39 3.95 14.09
CA THR A 341 0.86 4.05 13.32
C THR A 341 2.01 4.00 14.31
N LYS A 342 3.05 3.20 14.03
CA LYS A 342 4.29 3.14 14.82
C LYS A 342 5.47 3.51 13.94
N THR A 343 6.37 4.35 14.44
CA THR A 343 7.69 4.52 13.82
C THR A 343 8.54 3.27 14.01
N ALA A 344 9.66 3.16 13.28
CA ALA A 344 10.60 2.06 13.45
C ALA A 344 11.14 1.99 14.89
N ASP A 345 11.50 3.14 15.48
CA ASP A 345 12.00 3.22 16.86
C ASP A 345 10.94 2.81 17.90
N GLU A 346 9.69 3.25 17.70
CA GLU A 346 8.57 2.86 18.57
C GLU A 346 8.26 1.37 18.47
N PHE A 347 8.36 0.80 17.27
CA PHE A 347 8.21 -0.62 17.03
C PHE A 347 9.30 -1.42 17.76
N ASP A 348 10.57 -1.06 17.57
CA ASP A 348 11.71 -1.70 18.21
C ASP A 348 11.65 -1.63 19.74
N PHE A 349 11.24 -0.47 20.26
CA PHE A 349 11.00 -0.31 21.70
C PHE A 349 9.86 -1.23 22.19
N SER A 350 8.75 -1.29 21.45
CA SER A 350 7.58 -2.10 21.83
C SER A 350 7.90 -3.59 21.86
N ILE A 351 8.60 -4.11 20.84
CA ILE A 351 8.92 -5.54 20.76
C ILE A 351 9.97 -5.96 21.80
N LYS A 352 10.96 -5.11 22.10
CA LYS A 352 11.91 -5.36 23.20
C LYS A 352 11.20 -5.40 24.55
N ARG A 353 10.33 -4.43 24.80
CA ARG A 353 9.50 -4.37 26.01
C ARG A 353 8.61 -5.60 26.15
N LEU A 354 8.03 -6.10 25.04
CA LEU A 354 7.28 -7.36 25.04
C LEU A 354 8.16 -8.52 25.55
N GLY A 355 9.37 -8.68 25.01
CA GLY A 355 10.31 -9.73 25.43
C GLY A 355 10.69 -9.64 26.91
N GLU A 356 10.98 -8.44 27.41
CA GLU A 356 11.26 -8.20 28.83
C GLU A 356 10.09 -8.62 29.75
N ILE A 357 8.86 -8.28 29.35
CA ILE A 357 7.65 -8.64 30.10
C ILE A 357 7.44 -10.16 30.08
N VAL A 358 7.66 -10.81 28.93
CA VAL A 358 7.56 -12.28 28.81
C VAL A 358 8.53 -12.96 29.77
N GLY A 359 9.80 -12.56 29.76
CA GLY A 359 10.81 -13.11 30.67
C GLY A 359 10.49 -12.87 32.15
N THR A 360 9.99 -11.66 32.48
CA THR A 360 9.62 -11.29 33.86
C THR A 360 8.44 -12.11 34.38
N LEU A 361 7.41 -12.30 33.55
CA LEU A 361 6.19 -13.03 33.91
C LEU A 361 6.32 -14.55 33.76
N LYS A 362 7.46 -15.01 33.21
CA LYS A 362 7.69 -16.40 32.82
C LYS A 362 6.55 -16.93 31.95
N ALA A 363 6.12 -16.10 31.00
CA ALA A 363 5.13 -16.51 30.02
C ALA A 363 5.76 -17.48 29.00
N HIS A 364 4.93 -18.30 28.36
CA HIS A 364 5.39 -19.30 27.39
C HIS A 364 5.77 -18.69 26.03
N LEU A 365 5.21 -17.51 25.72
CA LEU A 365 5.59 -16.69 24.58
C LEU A 365 4.98 -15.29 24.69
N GLY A 366 5.52 -14.37 23.90
CA GLY A 366 4.96 -13.06 23.61
C GLY A 366 4.57 -12.93 22.14
N VAL A 367 3.46 -12.26 21.88
CA VAL A 367 3.04 -11.87 20.53
C VAL A 367 2.74 -10.38 20.48
N MET A 368 3.32 -9.66 19.53
CA MET A 368 2.84 -8.33 19.16
C MET A 368 2.11 -8.42 17.81
N MET A 369 0.90 -7.87 17.75
CA MET A 369 0.12 -7.79 16.52
C MET A 369 0.31 -6.41 15.88
N ASP A 370 0.19 -6.31 14.56
CA ASP A 370 0.00 -4.99 13.94
C ASP A 370 -1.43 -4.48 14.18
N ALA A 371 -1.63 -3.16 14.05
CA ALA A 371 -2.93 -2.53 14.29
C ALA A 371 -4.06 -3.06 13.38
N GLY A 372 -3.72 -3.57 12.19
CA GLY A 372 -4.66 -4.19 11.24
C GLY A 372 -4.96 -5.66 11.52
N ALA A 373 -4.26 -6.28 12.48
CA ALA A 373 -4.32 -7.69 12.84
C ALA A 373 -3.99 -8.66 11.70
N GLN A 374 -3.10 -8.29 10.80
CA GLN A 374 -2.64 -9.14 9.70
C GLN A 374 -1.28 -9.79 10.00
N LYS A 375 -0.46 -9.18 10.86
CA LYS A 375 0.91 -9.61 11.15
C LYS A 375 1.13 -9.87 12.64
N ILE A 376 2.00 -10.82 12.94
CA ILE A 376 2.50 -11.08 14.30
C ILE A 376 4.03 -11.00 14.36
N TYR A 377 4.52 -10.62 15.51
CA TYR A 377 5.93 -10.60 15.89
C TYR A 377 6.07 -11.38 17.20
N ILE A 378 7.11 -12.21 17.29
CA ILE A 378 7.17 -13.27 18.31
C ILE A 378 8.36 -13.02 19.24
N ALA A 379 8.11 -13.17 20.54
CA ALA A 379 9.14 -13.36 21.56
C ALA A 379 8.97 -14.74 22.20
N ASP A 380 10.06 -15.46 22.42
CA ASP A 380 10.02 -16.78 23.05
C ASP A 380 9.89 -16.72 24.59
N ASP A 381 9.78 -17.89 25.24
CA ASP A 381 9.65 -18.02 26.70
C ASP A 381 10.84 -17.47 27.50
N LEU A 382 12.00 -17.28 26.85
CA LEU A 382 13.18 -16.65 27.48
C LEU A 382 13.18 -15.12 27.27
N GLY A 383 12.18 -14.57 26.59
CA GLY A 383 12.09 -13.16 26.24
C GLY A 383 12.95 -12.77 25.04
N ARG A 384 13.49 -13.74 24.27
CA ARG A 384 14.26 -13.46 23.06
C ARG A 384 13.29 -13.05 21.95
N VAL A 385 13.48 -11.85 21.42
CA VAL A 385 12.73 -11.37 20.26
C VAL A 385 13.28 -12.05 19.01
N LEU A 386 12.40 -12.71 18.26
CA LEU A 386 12.76 -13.34 17.00
C LEU A 386 12.72 -12.31 15.88
N ASP A 387 13.78 -12.24 15.09
CA ASP A 387 13.72 -11.52 13.82
C ASP A 387 12.78 -12.22 12.83
N GLY A 388 12.49 -11.54 11.73
CA GLY A 388 11.54 -12.02 10.73
C GLY A 388 11.85 -13.40 10.15
N ASP A 389 13.13 -13.67 9.90
CA ASP A 389 13.57 -14.93 9.28
C ASP A 389 13.52 -16.08 10.29
N HIS A 390 13.93 -15.85 11.54
CA HIS A 390 13.79 -16.83 12.62
C HIS A 390 12.33 -17.11 12.96
N ALA A 391 11.47 -16.09 12.98
CA ALA A 391 10.04 -16.26 13.21
C ALA A 391 9.37 -17.06 12.07
N LEU A 392 9.72 -16.78 10.81
CA LEU A 392 9.26 -17.59 9.68
C LEU A 392 9.77 -19.03 9.77
N ALA A 393 11.06 -19.23 10.03
CA ALA A 393 11.66 -20.54 10.19
C ALA A 393 10.97 -21.34 11.30
N LEU A 394 10.72 -20.72 12.46
CA LEU A 394 9.98 -21.33 13.57
C LEU A 394 8.57 -21.79 13.16
N MET A 395 7.79 -20.94 12.49
CA MET A 395 6.45 -21.29 12.04
C MET A 395 6.47 -22.44 11.02
N THR A 396 7.46 -22.47 10.11
CA THR A 396 7.62 -23.57 9.15
C THR A 396 8.05 -24.88 9.83
N LEU A 397 8.97 -24.81 10.80
CA LEU A 397 9.40 -25.97 11.60
C LEU A 397 8.21 -26.58 12.35
N LEU A 398 7.40 -25.75 13.01
CA LEU A 398 6.20 -26.18 13.71
C LEU A 398 5.19 -26.84 12.75
N MET A 399 5.00 -26.28 11.55
CA MET A 399 4.15 -26.88 10.52
C MET A 399 4.66 -28.26 10.09
N PHE A 400 5.95 -28.39 9.80
CA PHE A 400 6.56 -29.66 9.41
C PHE A 400 6.52 -30.71 10.53
N LYS A 401 6.74 -30.32 11.80
CA LYS A 401 6.61 -31.21 12.95
C LYS A 401 5.18 -31.71 13.12
N SER A 402 4.18 -30.83 12.96
CA SER A 402 2.78 -31.20 13.12
C SER A 402 2.23 -32.00 11.95
N LYS A 403 2.74 -31.78 10.73
CA LYS A 403 2.32 -32.45 9.51
C LYS A 403 3.53 -32.81 8.64
N PRO A 404 4.14 -33.99 8.86
CA PRO A 404 5.15 -34.53 7.95
C PRO A 404 4.62 -34.58 6.51
N GLY A 405 5.42 -34.17 5.53
CA GLY A 405 4.98 -34.04 4.15
C GLY A 405 4.24 -32.74 3.80
N ALA A 406 4.08 -31.81 4.75
CA ALA A 406 3.39 -30.54 4.50
C ALA A 406 4.04 -29.74 3.36
N THR A 407 3.21 -29.00 2.62
CA THR A 407 3.65 -28.06 1.60
C THR A 407 3.60 -26.64 2.16
N VAL A 408 4.75 -25.99 2.20
CA VAL A 408 4.94 -24.62 2.70
C VAL A 408 5.30 -23.71 1.53
N ALA A 409 4.62 -22.56 1.41
CA ALA A 409 4.98 -21.54 0.44
C ALA A 409 5.63 -20.32 1.11
N VAL A 410 6.79 -19.89 0.60
CA VAL A 410 7.55 -18.74 1.12
C VAL A 410 8.20 -17.94 -0.01
N PRO A 411 8.47 -16.64 0.18
CA PRO A 411 9.18 -15.84 -0.82
C PRO A 411 10.51 -16.44 -1.27
N ILE A 412 10.91 -16.19 -2.52
CA ILE A 412 12.21 -16.61 -3.07
C ILE A 412 13.41 -16.01 -2.30
N CYS A 413 13.23 -14.89 -1.60
CA CYS A 413 14.25 -14.28 -0.76
C CYS A 413 14.35 -14.88 0.67
N SER A 414 13.46 -15.78 1.07
CA SER A 414 13.56 -16.43 2.39
C SER A 414 14.76 -17.39 2.47
N SER A 415 15.29 -17.57 3.68
CA SER A 415 16.46 -18.43 3.94
C SER A 415 16.31 -19.85 3.36
N ARG A 416 17.42 -20.42 2.90
CA ARG A 416 17.53 -21.81 2.44
C ARG A 416 17.34 -22.84 3.57
N VAL A 417 17.41 -22.39 4.82
CA VAL A 417 17.20 -23.24 6.02
C VAL A 417 15.80 -23.87 6.00
N ILE A 418 14.82 -23.22 5.37
CA ILE A 418 13.46 -23.76 5.25
C ILE A 418 13.45 -25.06 4.43
N GLU A 419 14.22 -25.15 3.34
CA GLU A 419 14.39 -26.39 2.59
C GLU A 419 15.11 -27.48 3.39
N GLU A 420 16.09 -27.10 4.19
CA GLU A 420 16.82 -28.06 5.05
C GLU A 420 15.88 -28.68 6.09
N MET A 421 15.07 -27.84 6.75
CA MET A 421 14.05 -28.32 7.69
C MET A 421 12.97 -29.15 6.98
N ALA A 422 12.56 -28.77 5.77
CA ALA A 422 11.60 -29.54 5.00
C ALA A 422 12.10 -30.97 4.73
N GLN A 423 13.39 -31.14 4.41
CA GLN A 423 13.98 -32.46 4.18
C GLN A 423 13.87 -33.38 5.41
N TRP A 424 14.05 -32.85 6.61
CA TRP A 424 13.96 -33.63 7.86
C TRP A 424 12.56 -34.24 8.07
N TYR A 425 11.51 -33.60 7.56
CA TYR A 425 10.12 -34.00 7.75
C TYR A 425 9.41 -34.36 6.43
N GLN A 426 10.18 -34.63 5.36
CA GLN A 426 9.67 -34.95 4.01
C GLN A 426 8.72 -33.88 3.43
N GLY A 427 8.81 -32.65 3.92
CA GLY A 427 8.02 -31.51 3.48
C GLY A 427 8.42 -30.99 2.10
N LYS A 428 7.57 -30.14 1.54
CA LYS A 428 7.79 -29.48 0.25
C LYS A 428 7.80 -27.97 0.44
N VAL A 429 8.72 -27.29 -0.25
CA VAL A 429 8.81 -25.83 -0.25
C VAL A 429 8.46 -25.31 -1.64
N VAL A 430 7.49 -24.40 -1.69
CA VAL A 430 7.12 -23.66 -2.90
C VAL A 430 7.65 -22.23 -2.76
N ARG A 431 8.41 -21.76 -3.75
CA ARG A 431 8.91 -20.38 -3.77
C ARG A 431 7.92 -19.47 -4.48
N THR A 432 7.64 -18.31 -3.88
CA THR A 432 6.75 -17.28 -4.45
C THR A 432 7.51 -15.98 -4.70
N LYS A 433 6.87 -15.03 -5.39
CA LYS A 433 7.32 -13.63 -5.39
C LYS A 433 7.14 -13.02 -3.99
N ASN A 434 7.92 -11.98 -3.67
CA ASN A 434 7.92 -11.29 -2.38
C ASN A 434 6.87 -10.17 -2.28
N THR A 435 5.72 -10.36 -2.92
CA THR A 435 4.61 -9.39 -2.92
C THR A 435 3.41 -9.95 -2.16
N TYR A 436 2.64 -9.05 -1.57
CA TYR A 436 1.43 -9.40 -0.83
C TYR A 436 0.45 -10.22 -1.69
N ALA A 437 0.15 -9.73 -2.89
CA ALA A 437 -0.76 -10.38 -3.83
C ALA A 437 -0.29 -11.78 -4.23
N SER A 438 0.99 -11.97 -4.56
CA SER A 438 1.49 -13.29 -4.98
C SER A 438 1.44 -14.34 -3.86
N LEU A 439 1.64 -13.95 -2.61
CA LEU A 439 1.50 -14.88 -1.48
C LEU A 439 0.05 -15.34 -1.28
N LEU A 440 -0.92 -14.43 -1.44
CA LEU A 440 -2.34 -14.77 -1.30
C LEU A 440 -2.89 -15.53 -2.51
N ASP A 441 -2.39 -15.25 -3.71
CA ASP A 441 -2.69 -16.02 -4.91
C ASP A 441 -2.21 -17.47 -4.76
N GLU A 442 -1.00 -17.67 -4.23
CA GLU A 442 -0.46 -19.01 -3.96
C GLU A 442 -1.30 -19.75 -2.91
N ALA A 443 -1.68 -19.06 -1.83
CA ALA A 443 -2.59 -19.60 -0.80
C ALA A 443 -3.93 -20.06 -1.40
N SER A 444 -4.39 -19.44 -2.48
CA SER A 444 -5.69 -19.73 -3.09
C SER A 444 -5.65 -20.90 -4.08
N HIS A 445 -4.65 -20.95 -4.96
CA HIS A 445 -4.63 -21.87 -6.11
C HIS A 445 -3.98 -23.21 -5.78
N ALA A 446 -2.77 -23.19 -5.23
CA ALA A 446 -1.99 -24.39 -4.97
C ALA A 446 -2.33 -25.05 -3.63
N LYS A 447 -3.09 -24.35 -2.78
CA LYS A 447 -3.51 -24.75 -1.42
C LYS A 447 -2.37 -25.39 -0.62
N PRO A 448 -1.22 -24.69 -0.46
CA PRO A 448 -0.22 -25.12 0.50
C PRO A 448 -0.84 -25.22 1.89
N ASP A 449 -0.23 -26.00 2.77
CA ASP A 449 -0.66 -26.12 4.16
C ASP A 449 -0.39 -24.83 4.96
N PHE A 450 0.61 -24.07 4.51
CA PHE A 450 1.04 -22.83 5.13
C PHE A 450 1.68 -21.89 4.10
N VAL A 451 1.37 -20.60 4.19
CA VAL A 451 2.11 -19.55 3.48
C VAL A 451 2.63 -18.56 4.50
N GLY A 452 3.89 -18.16 4.40
CA GLY A 452 4.49 -17.24 5.36
C GLY A 452 5.51 -16.29 4.74
N GLU A 453 5.67 -15.13 5.37
CA GLU A 453 6.71 -14.16 5.05
C GLU A 453 7.47 -13.71 6.30
N ALA A 454 8.72 -13.27 6.11
CA ALA A 454 9.57 -12.76 7.19
C ALA A 454 9.09 -11.42 7.77
N ARG A 455 8.05 -10.79 7.20
CA ARG A 455 7.46 -9.55 7.71
C ARG A 455 6.36 -9.79 8.76
N GLY A 456 6.21 -11.03 9.24
CA GLY A 456 5.23 -11.44 10.26
C GLY A 456 3.86 -11.83 9.70
N GLY A 457 3.70 -11.88 8.38
CA GLY A 457 2.47 -12.30 7.71
C GLY A 457 2.42 -13.81 7.54
N TYR A 458 1.36 -14.43 8.07
CA TYR A 458 1.14 -15.88 7.99
C TYR A 458 -0.29 -16.19 7.53
N VAL A 459 -0.43 -17.15 6.63
CA VAL A 459 -1.69 -17.59 6.04
C VAL A 459 -1.86 -19.08 6.26
N PHE A 460 -3.06 -19.46 6.70
CA PHE A 460 -3.51 -20.85 6.79
C PHE A 460 -4.65 -21.03 5.79
N PRO A 461 -4.36 -21.52 4.56
CA PRO A 461 -5.34 -21.54 3.48
C PRO A 461 -6.62 -22.32 3.78
N GLU A 462 -6.54 -23.32 4.67
CA GLU A 462 -7.69 -24.07 5.17
C GLU A 462 -8.74 -23.17 5.86
N PHE A 463 -8.30 -22.10 6.51
CA PHE A 463 -9.17 -21.11 7.14
C PHE A 463 -9.54 -20.00 6.13
N GLN A 464 -8.54 -19.24 5.69
CA GLN A 464 -8.72 -18.24 4.62
C GLN A 464 -7.40 -17.93 3.91
N PRO A 465 -7.45 -17.58 2.60
CA PRO A 465 -6.28 -17.15 1.85
C PRO A 465 -5.97 -15.66 2.11
N ALA A 466 -5.79 -15.30 3.39
CA ALA A 466 -5.48 -13.94 3.83
C ALA A 466 -4.57 -13.98 5.05
N PHE A 467 -3.70 -12.97 5.19
CA PHE A 467 -2.93 -12.81 6.42
C PHE A 467 -3.85 -12.49 7.59
N ASP A 468 -3.64 -13.23 8.68
CA ASP A 468 -4.50 -13.18 9.85
C ASP A 468 -3.68 -13.44 11.11
N ALA A 469 -3.41 -12.37 11.85
CA ALA A 469 -2.61 -12.43 13.05
C ALA A 469 -3.27 -13.25 14.17
N MET A 470 -4.61 -13.20 14.28
CA MET A 470 -5.34 -13.92 15.31
C MET A 470 -5.29 -15.42 15.05
N MET A 471 -5.53 -15.83 13.80
CA MET A 471 -5.40 -17.22 13.39
C MET A 471 -3.94 -17.69 13.51
N ALA A 472 -2.97 -16.86 13.11
CA ALA A 472 -1.56 -17.20 13.24
C ALA A 472 -1.13 -17.42 14.68
N THR A 473 -1.56 -16.57 15.62
CA THR A 473 -1.30 -16.77 17.05
C THR A 473 -1.99 -18.04 17.56
N ALA A 474 -3.27 -18.25 17.25
CA ALA A 474 -3.99 -19.43 17.71
C ALA A 474 -3.39 -20.74 17.15
N LYS A 475 -2.97 -20.73 15.89
CA LYS A 475 -2.30 -21.88 15.26
C LYS A 475 -0.90 -22.10 15.81
N LEU A 476 -0.15 -21.04 16.11
CA LEU A 476 1.13 -21.14 16.82
C LEU A 476 0.95 -21.86 18.17
N LEU A 477 -0.07 -21.51 18.94
CA LEU A 477 -0.38 -22.17 20.22
C LEU A 477 -0.74 -23.65 20.00
N GLU A 478 -1.59 -23.96 19.04
CA GLU A 478 -1.98 -25.35 18.73
C GLU A 478 -0.78 -26.21 18.31
N LEU A 479 0.06 -25.69 17.41
CA LEU A 479 1.27 -26.38 16.95
C LEU A 479 2.28 -26.56 18.08
N LEU A 480 2.50 -25.52 18.88
CA LEU A 480 3.38 -25.58 20.05
C LEU A 480 2.88 -26.57 21.11
N ALA A 481 1.57 -26.63 21.35
CA ALA A 481 1.00 -27.62 22.27
C ALA A 481 1.21 -29.05 21.78
N GLY A 482 1.29 -29.25 20.46
CA GLY A 482 1.61 -30.54 19.85
C GLY A 482 3.04 -31.01 20.09
N THR A 483 3.99 -30.11 20.35
CA THR A 483 5.39 -30.48 20.60
C THR A 483 5.66 -30.81 22.07
N GLY A 484 4.97 -30.15 23.00
CA GLY A 484 5.26 -30.25 24.44
C GLY A 484 6.60 -29.64 24.86
N GLU A 485 7.24 -28.87 23.96
CA GLU A 485 8.54 -28.22 24.19
C GLU A 485 8.38 -26.73 24.43
N PRO A 486 9.25 -26.08 25.25
CA PRO A 486 9.36 -24.62 25.29
C PRO A 486 9.70 -24.05 23.91
N LEU A 487 9.19 -22.85 23.62
CA LEU A 487 9.37 -22.21 22.31
C LEU A 487 10.85 -21.94 22.01
N SER A 488 11.61 -21.56 23.03
CA SER A 488 13.05 -21.32 23.00
C SER A 488 13.85 -22.52 22.51
N LYS A 489 13.46 -23.74 22.94
CA LYS A 489 14.10 -24.98 22.49
C LYS A 489 13.83 -25.29 21.03
N LEU A 490 12.66 -24.90 20.51
CA LEU A 490 12.33 -25.06 19.10
C LEU A 490 13.09 -24.05 18.24
N VAL A 491 13.25 -22.82 18.74
CA VAL A 491 14.09 -21.79 18.10
C VAL A 491 15.54 -22.29 18.01
N ASP A 492 16.08 -22.87 19.07
CA ASP A 492 17.45 -23.39 19.11
C ASP A 492 17.67 -24.63 18.21
N GLN A 493 16.60 -25.27 17.73
CA GLN A 493 16.68 -26.37 16.75
C GLN A 493 16.81 -25.86 15.30
N ILE A 494 16.53 -24.59 15.04
CA ILE A 494 16.60 -24.00 13.71
C ILE A 494 18.08 -23.88 13.30
N PRO A 495 18.48 -24.39 12.11
CA PRO A 495 19.82 -24.18 11.60
C PRO A 495 20.18 -22.68 11.55
N PRO A 496 21.47 -22.31 11.77
CA PRO A 496 21.88 -20.92 11.73
C PRO A 496 21.49 -20.23 10.41
N ILE A 497 20.76 -19.12 10.52
CA ILE A 497 20.39 -18.28 9.39
C ILE A 497 21.43 -17.16 9.25
N HIS A 498 22.02 -17.06 8.07
CA HIS A 498 23.04 -16.05 7.74
C HIS A 498 22.57 -15.13 6.62
N LEU A 499 21.27 -14.85 6.56
CA LEU A 499 20.69 -13.97 5.55
C LEU A 499 21.05 -12.50 5.85
N VAL A 500 21.51 -11.79 4.83
CA VAL A 500 21.79 -10.35 4.89
C VAL A 500 20.90 -9.64 3.88
N HIS A 501 20.27 -8.55 4.32
CA HIS A 501 19.50 -7.65 3.46
C HIS A 501 20.18 -6.27 3.38
N ARG A 502 20.30 -5.75 2.17
CA ARG A 502 20.79 -4.40 1.88
C ARG A 502 19.91 -3.73 0.83
N GLN A 503 19.94 -2.41 0.83
CA GLN A 503 19.25 -1.57 -0.16
C GLN A 503 20.28 -0.73 -0.90
N VAL A 504 20.12 -0.58 -2.22
CA VAL A 504 20.93 0.33 -3.03
C VAL A 504 20.02 1.28 -3.81
N PRO A 505 20.22 2.61 -3.69
CA PRO A 505 19.51 3.58 -4.52
C PRO A 505 19.71 3.31 -6.00
N CYS A 506 18.66 3.46 -6.79
CA CYS A 506 18.69 3.35 -8.25
C CYS A 506 17.55 4.16 -8.88
N GLY A 507 17.89 5.09 -9.77
CA GLY A 507 16.91 5.82 -10.57
C GLY A 507 15.95 4.90 -11.33
N TRP A 508 14.69 5.31 -11.46
CA TRP A 508 13.63 4.52 -12.10
C TRP A 508 13.99 4.11 -13.52
N GLU A 509 14.60 5.03 -14.28
CA GLU A 509 15.05 4.87 -15.65
C GLU A 509 16.16 3.83 -15.81
N LYS A 510 16.94 3.57 -14.75
CA LYS A 510 18.08 2.64 -14.78
C LYS A 510 17.73 1.22 -14.37
N LYS A 511 16.61 0.99 -13.68
CA LYS A 511 16.21 -0.33 -13.16
C LYS A 511 16.18 -1.40 -14.25
N GLY A 512 15.54 -1.10 -15.39
CA GLY A 512 15.44 -2.06 -16.51
C GLY A 512 16.79 -2.42 -17.11
N THR A 513 17.66 -1.42 -17.30
CA THR A 513 19.02 -1.61 -17.84
C THR A 513 19.89 -2.44 -16.91
N ILE A 514 19.85 -2.16 -15.60
CA ILE A 514 20.61 -2.91 -14.58
C ILE A 514 20.13 -4.36 -14.52
N MET A 515 18.82 -4.59 -14.52
CA MET A 515 18.27 -5.95 -14.55
C MET A 515 18.71 -6.73 -15.78
N ARG A 516 18.71 -6.10 -16.96
CA ARG A 516 19.21 -6.73 -18.19
C ARG A 516 20.69 -7.08 -18.09
N ARG A 517 21.53 -6.14 -17.64
CA ARG A 517 22.97 -6.38 -17.43
C ARG A 517 23.24 -7.49 -16.43
N LEU A 518 22.47 -7.55 -15.35
CA LEU A 518 22.60 -8.56 -14.31
C LEU A 518 22.31 -9.96 -14.89
N ILE A 519 21.25 -10.11 -15.69
CA ILE A 519 20.93 -11.36 -16.40
C ILE A 519 22.02 -11.73 -17.41
N GLU A 520 22.53 -10.76 -18.19
CA GLU A 520 23.57 -10.99 -19.20
C GLU A 520 24.89 -11.46 -18.59
N THR A 521 25.31 -10.82 -17.48
CA THR A 521 26.58 -11.10 -16.80
C THR A 521 26.54 -12.42 -16.02
N THR A 522 25.36 -12.86 -15.59
CA THR A 522 25.18 -14.08 -14.77
C THR A 522 24.62 -15.24 -15.57
N ARG A 523 24.58 -15.14 -16.91
CA ARG A 523 23.96 -16.14 -17.80
C ARG A 523 24.56 -17.54 -17.69
N THR A 524 25.83 -17.65 -17.34
CA THR A 524 26.54 -18.93 -17.16
C THR A 524 26.36 -19.52 -15.77
N GLU A 525 25.72 -18.81 -14.85
CA GLU A 525 25.49 -19.23 -13.48
C GLU A 525 24.12 -19.90 -13.33
N ASN A 526 23.85 -20.51 -12.18
CA ASN A 526 22.54 -21.06 -11.87
C ASN A 526 21.62 -19.94 -11.38
N VAL A 527 20.72 -19.50 -12.26
CA VAL A 527 19.86 -18.33 -12.06
C VAL A 527 18.37 -18.69 -12.01
N GLN A 528 17.64 -18.07 -11.09
CA GLN A 528 16.18 -18.14 -10.99
C GLN A 528 15.57 -16.73 -11.14
N LEU A 529 14.58 -16.60 -12.03
CA LEU A 529 13.97 -15.32 -12.43
C LEU A 529 12.52 -15.16 -11.95
N LEU A 530 12.18 -15.77 -10.80
CA LEU A 530 10.81 -15.73 -10.26
C LEU A 530 10.43 -14.32 -9.77
N ASP A 531 11.33 -13.69 -9.02
CA ASP A 531 11.18 -12.33 -8.51
C ASP A 531 12.56 -11.68 -8.38
N GLY A 532 12.85 -10.74 -9.28
CA GLY A 532 14.21 -10.24 -9.47
C GLY A 532 15.11 -11.26 -10.18
N VAL A 533 16.39 -11.26 -9.81
CA VAL A 533 17.36 -12.25 -10.27
C VAL A 533 18.04 -12.89 -9.06
N LYS A 534 17.74 -14.17 -8.83
CA LYS A 534 18.40 -14.98 -7.82
C LYS A 534 19.49 -15.83 -8.44
N ILE A 535 20.69 -15.76 -7.90
CA ILE A 535 21.91 -16.34 -8.46
C ILE A 535 22.54 -17.24 -7.40
N TRP A 536 22.84 -18.48 -7.77
CA TRP A 536 23.40 -19.49 -6.88
C TRP A 536 24.90 -19.68 -7.11
N HIS A 537 25.67 -19.52 -6.03
CA HIS A 537 27.12 -19.76 -5.93
C HIS A 537 27.34 -21.02 -5.08
N GLY A 538 27.09 -22.20 -5.65
CA GLY A 538 27.09 -23.45 -4.90
C GLY A 538 25.94 -23.51 -3.89
N ARG A 539 26.25 -23.47 -2.58
CA ARG A 539 25.24 -23.41 -1.51
C ARG A 539 24.84 -21.99 -1.13
N SER A 540 25.64 -21.01 -1.52
CA SER A 540 25.42 -19.59 -1.25
C SER A 540 24.58 -18.97 -2.36
N TRP A 541 23.83 -17.91 -2.08
CA TRP A 541 23.01 -17.26 -3.10
C TRP A 541 22.87 -15.76 -2.85
N VAL A 542 22.62 -15.02 -3.92
CA VAL A 542 22.19 -13.61 -3.88
C VAL A 542 20.88 -13.47 -4.64
N ASN A 543 19.97 -12.60 -4.19
CA ASN A 543 18.77 -12.24 -4.91
C ASN A 543 18.66 -10.71 -5.00
N VAL A 544 18.63 -10.20 -6.23
CA VAL A 544 18.53 -8.77 -6.52
C VAL A 544 17.12 -8.48 -7.05
N ILE A 545 16.33 -7.72 -6.28
CA ILE A 545 14.93 -7.42 -6.57
C ILE A 545 14.76 -5.91 -6.75
N PRO A 546 14.23 -5.43 -7.90
CA PRO A 546 13.84 -4.02 -8.03
C PRO A 546 12.60 -3.75 -7.17
N ASP A 547 12.65 -2.71 -6.34
CA ASP A 547 11.47 -2.27 -5.59
C ASP A 547 10.42 -1.71 -6.58
N SER A 548 9.13 -2.05 -6.39
CA SER A 548 8.05 -1.59 -7.26
C SER A 548 7.69 -0.11 -7.08
N ASP A 549 7.94 0.43 -5.88
CA ASP A 549 7.36 1.68 -5.38
C ASP A 549 8.42 2.72 -5.00
N LYS A 550 9.69 2.29 -4.84
CA LYS A 550 10.82 3.17 -4.48
C LYS A 550 11.96 3.06 -5.46
N PRO A 551 12.75 4.12 -5.69
CA PRO A 551 13.93 4.10 -6.55
C PRO A 551 15.12 3.40 -5.87
N ILE A 552 14.95 2.12 -5.50
CA ILE A 552 15.96 1.28 -4.87
C ILE A 552 15.92 -0.14 -5.45
N PHE A 553 17.00 -0.89 -5.25
CA PHE A 553 17.02 -2.35 -5.31
C PHE A 553 17.18 -2.93 -3.91
N HIS A 554 16.53 -4.06 -3.67
CA HIS A 554 16.81 -4.93 -2.53
C HIS A 554 17.82 -6.01 -2.94
N VAL A 555 18.88 -6.15 -2.15
CA VAL A 555 19.90 -7.20 -2.31
C VAL A 555 19.85 -8.09 -1.08
N TYR A 556 19.39 -9.32 -1.27
CA TYR A 556 19.41 -10.38 -0.27
C TYR A 556 20.57 -11.31 -0.57
N ALA A 557 21.37 -11.69 0.42
CA ALA A 557 22.45 -12.67 0.24
C ALA A 557 22.56 -13.59 1.43
N GLU A 558 22.80 -14.88 1.19
CA GLU A 558 22.97 -15.89 2.22
C GLU A 558 24.11 -16.84 1.82
N GLY A 559 25.13 -16.91 2.66
CA GLY A 559 26.26 -17.82 2.57
C GLY A 559 26.23 -18.91 3.63
N ASN A 560 27.38 -19.55 3.86
CA ASN A 560 27.55 -20.57 4.90
C ASN A 560 27.92 -19.96 6.26
N HIS A 561 28.42 -18.73 6.27
CA HIS A 561 28.72 -17.95 7.48
C HIS A 561 28.49 -16.45 7.22
N PRO A 562 28.33 -15.61 8.27
CA PRO A 562 27.93 -14.21 8.12
C PRO A 562 28.86 -13.35 7.25
N GLU A 563 30.16 -13.62 7.27
CA GLU A 563 31.15 -12.87 6.49
C GLU A 563 30.97 -13.12 4.99
N GLU A 564 30.71 -14.38 4.59
CA GLU A 564 30.44 -14.75 3.20
C GLU A 564 29.17 -14.06 2.69
N SER A 565 28.09 -14.06 3.47
CA SER A 565 26.84 -13.37 3.12
C SER A 565 27.05 -11.87 2.90
N ASN A 566 27.81 -11.22 3.79
CA ASN A 566 28.12 -9.81 3.67
C ASN A 566 29.00 -9.51 2.45
N GLN A 567 30.04 -10.30 2.20
CA GLN A 567 30.91 -10.15 1.03
C GLN A 567 30.11 -10.31 -0.26
N LEU A 568 29.22 -11.31 -0.32
CA LEU A 568 28.37 -11.55 -1.48
C LEU A 568 27.40 -10.38 -1.71
N ALA A 569 26.74 -9.89 -0.66
CA ALA A 569 25.89 -8.70 -0.77
C ALA A 569 26.67 -7.48 -1.27
N LEU A 570 27.84 -7.20 -0.68
CA LEU A 570 28.68 -6.05 -1.05
C LEU A 570 29.17 -6.10 -2.50
N ARG A 571 29.58 -7.28 -2.98
CA ARG A 571 29.97 -7.50 -4.37
C ARG A 571 28.86 -7.07 -5.34
N TYR A 572 27.62 -7.49 -5.10
CA TYR A 572 26.51 -7.15 -5.99
C TYR A 572 26.03 -5.70 -5.81
N LEU A 573 26.16 -5.11 -4.62
CA LEU A 573 25.93 -3.67 -4.44
C LEU A 573 26.91 -2.84 -5.28
N GLN A 574 28.19 -3.20 -5.28
CA GLN A 574 29.22 -2.52 -6.07
C GLN A 574 28.94 -2.65 -7.57
N LEU A 575 28.61 -3.85 -8.07
CA LEU A 575 28.23 -4.06 -9.47
C LEU A 575 27.04 -3.19 -9.88
N ILE A 576 26.00 -3.10 -9.04
CA ILE A 576 24.83 -2.26 -9.31
C ILE A 576 25.22 -0.78 -9.37
N GLN A 577 26.07 -0.32 -8.46
CA GLN A 577 26.56 1.08 -8.44
C GLN A 577 27.42 1.40 -9.66
N GLU A 578 28.32 0.49 -10.05
CA GLU A 578 29.16 0.65 -11.25
C GLU A 578 28.33 0.74 -12.53
N TRP A 579 27.24 -0.03 -12.63
CA TRP A 579 26.36 0.03 -13.80
C TRP A 579 25.39 1.21 -13.80
N GLN A 580 25.32 1.96 -12.71
CA GLN A 580 24.59 3.23 -12.65
C GLN A 580 25.41 4.40 -13.18
N GLY A 581 26.74 4.36 -13.06
CA GLY A 581 27.66 5.32 -13.68
C GLY A 581 27.70 5.14 -15.19
#